data_AF-A0A5K3EK40-F1
#
_entry.id   AF-A0A5K3EK40-F1
#
_cell.length_a   1.000
_cell.length_b   1.000
_cell.length_c   1.000
_cell.angle_alpha   90.00
_cell.angle_beta   90.00
_cell.angle_gamma   90.00
#
_symmetry.space_group_name_H-M   'P 1'
#
loop_
_entity.id
_entity.type
_entity.pdbx_description
1 polymer ?
#
loop_
_entity_poly.entity_id
_entity_poly.type
_entity_poly.pdbx_seq_one_letter_code
_entity_poly.pdbx_strand_id
1 'polypeptide(L)'
;MDDFTSALLARKKEGLKDVENSIIYTPFGIDAQESPELQESNCVSHDPSCIEPESVKQWRREFNAAIKKIDDNEAKNEQAMKECAAKELAEWMSWYKKNLVKVHAQNIAHEEELQAQRDKTTLISRSVSKVNPSEAVIWDHICQLCSLSVSTSCGDFSAFSRSTAGSSNKDVTRFRSLLLSLKNNPPKVCQ
;
A
#
# COMPACT_ATOMS: atom_id res chain seq x y z
N MET A 1 9.64 -2.73 1.17
CA MET A 1 9.20 -1.53 1.91
C MET A 1 9.14 -0.43 0.89
N ASP A 2 7.94 0.13 0.68
CA ASP A 2 7.70 1.08 -0.40
C ASP A 2 8.33 2.44 -0.08
N ASP A 3 8.83 3.14 -1.11
CA ASP A 3 9.55 4.42 -1.00
C ASP A 3 8.79 5.48 -0.20
N PHE A 4 7.45 5.44 -0.26
CA PHE A 4 6.57 6.29 0.53
C PHE A 4 6.76 6.10 2.05
N THR A 5 6.89 4.85 2.48
CA THR A 5 7.07 4.49 3.89
C THR A 5 8.43 4.95 4.39
N SER A 6 9.46 4.84 3.53
CA SER A 6 10.82 5.29 3.80
C SER A 6 10.89 6.82 3.93
N ALA A 7 10.20 7.56 3.05
CA ALA A 7 10.14 9.02 3.09
C ALA A 7 9.41 9.54 4.34
N LEU A 8 8.32 8.88 4.75
CA LEU A 8 7.54 9.27 5.92
C LEU A 8 8.33 9.04 7.23
N LEU A 9 9.07 7.92 7.31
CA LEU A 9 9.97 7.65 8.44
C LEU A 9 11.16 8.61 8.49
N ALA A 10 11.74 8.98 7.34
CA ALA A 10 12.83 9.94 7.27
C ALA A 10 12.39 11.34 7.73
N ARG A 11 11.21 11.80 7.29
CA ARG A 11 10.64 13.10 7.68
C ARG A 11 10.36 13.20 9.18
N LYS A 12 9.86 12.12 9.78
CA LYS A 12 9.63 12.05 11.24
C LYS A 12 10.94 12.09 12.04
N LYS A 13 12.01 11.49 11.50
CA LYS A 13 13.34 11.47 12.14
C LYS A 13 14.04 12.83 12.09
N GLU A 14 13.79 13.62 11.06
CA GLU A 14 14.41 14.93 10.88
C GLU A 14 13.80 15.98 11.82
N GLY A 15 12.46 16.00 11.96
CA GLY A 15 11.79 16.92 12.90
C GLY A 15 12.04 16.64 14.39
N LEU A 16 12.48 15.42 14.73
CA LEU A 16 12.77 15.04 16.12
C LEU A 16 14.18 15.46 16.59
N LYS A 17 15.14 15.54 15.65
CA LYS A 17 16.53 15.92 15.95
C LYS A 17 16.67 17.36 16.44
N ASP A 18 15.85 18.27 15.91
CA ASP A 18 15.89 19.68 16.30
C ASP A 18 15.31 19.93 17.72
N VAL A 19 14.39 19.05 18.15
CA VAL A 19 13.81 19.09 19.50
C VAL A 19 14.77 18.47 20.52
N GLU A 20 15.48 17.40 20.17
CA GLU A 20 16.40 16.69 21.06
C GLU A 20 17.64 17.54 21.43
N ASN A 21 18.12 18.38 20.51
CA ASN A 21 19.25 19.28 20.77
C ASN A 21 18.86 20.55 21.55
N SER A 22 17.58 20.85 21.66
CA SER A 22 17.07 22.05 22.34
C SER A 22 16.68 21.81 23.80
N ILE A 23 16.67 20.55 24.25
CA ILE A 23 16.33 20.16 25.61
C ILE A 23 17.58 19.69 26.35
N ILE A 24 18.28 20.64 26.99
CA ILE A 24 19.22 20.30 28.07
C ILE A 24 18.39 20.15 29.34
N TYR A 25 18.07 18.91 29.71
CA TYR A 25 17.34 18.61 30.94
C TYR A 25 18.31 18.28 32.08
N THR A 26 18.36 19.15 33.09
CA THR A 26 18.97 18.85 34.40
C THR A 26 17.86 18.72 35.45
N PRO A 27 17.70 17.54 36.10
CA PRO A 27 16.56 17.28 36.99
C PRO A 27 16.66 17.91 38.38
N PHE A 28 17.82 18.39 38.82
CA PHE A 28 17.97 18.99 40.15
C PHE A 28 19.01 20.12 40.11
N GLY A 29 18.56 21.37 40.05
CA GLY A 29 19.40 22.51 40.36
C GLY A 29 19.48 22.68 41.88
N ILE A 30 20.43 22.01 42.54
CA ILE A 30 20.94 22.28 43.90
C ILE A 30 22.22 21.42 44.04
N ASP A 31 23.37 22.06 44.24
CA ASP A 31 24.52 21.39 44.86
C ASP A 31 24.25 21.29 46.36
N ALA A 32 24.30 20.06 46.88
CA ALA A 32 24.07 19.75 48.27
C ALA A 32 25.33 20.00 49.12
N GLN A 33 25.21 20.82 50.17
CA GLN A 33 25.89 20.54 51.44
C GLN A 33 24.96 20.84 52.63
N GLU A 34 24.59 19.74 53.30
CA GLU A 34 24.27 19.52 54.73
C GLU A 34 23.75 20.66 55.62
N SER A 35 22.51 20.43 56.10
CA SER A 35 22.15 20.17 57.51
C SER A 35 21.03 21.08 58.06
N PRO A 36 20.09 20.54 58.86
CA PRO A 36 18.89 21.24 59.30
C PRO A 36 19.05 21.80 60.72
N GLU A 37 18.73 23.07 60.93
CA GLU A 37 18.21 23.53 62.22
C GLU A 37 17.32 24.76 62.02
N LEU A 38 16.07 24.60 62.48
CA LEU A 38 15.05 25.65 62.52
C LEU A 38 15.51 26.74 63.49
N GLN A 39 15.71 27.95 62.98
CA GLN A 39 15.52 29.17 63.75
C GLN A 39 14.50 30.05 63.04
N GLU A 40 13.26 29.99 63.51
CA GLU A 40 12.36 31.12 63.40
C GLU A 40 12.98 32.29 64.17
N SER A 41 13.47 33.30 63.47
CA SER A 41 13.59 34.63 64.04
C SER A 41 13.29 35.68 62.99
N ASN A 42 12.24 36.45 63.31
CA ASN A 42 11.76 37.66 62.67
C ASN A 42 12.74 38.36 61.74
N CYS A 43 12.29 38.65 60.52
CA CYS A 43 12.71 39.87 59.83
C CYS A 43 11.46 40.67 59.43
N VAL A 44 10.99 41.48 60.38
CA VAL A 44 10.30 42.72 60.04
C VAL A 44 11.38 43.65 59.53
N SER A 45 11.60 43.63 58.22
CA SER A 45 12.28 44.69 57.48
C SER A 45 11.47 44.90 56.21
N HIS A 46 10.64 45.94 56.20
CA HIS A 46 10.19 46.52 54.94
C HIS A 46 11.43 47.13 54.27
N ASP A 47 12.09 46.34 53.43
CA ASP A 47 13.21 46.77 52.62
C ASP A 47 12.64 47.40 51.33
N PRO A 48 12.99 48.66 50.98
CA PRO A 48 12.52 49.30 49.74
C PRO A 48 13.14 48.69 48.46
N SER A 49 13.81 47.54 48.55
CA SER A 49 14.44 46.82 47.45
C SER A 49 13.47 45.91 46.67
N CYS A 50 12.18 45.87 47.02
CA CYS A 50 11.14 45.11 46.33
C CYS A 50 10.67 45.76 45.00
N ILE A 51 11.59 46.38 44.26
CA ILE A 51 11.34 46.85 42.90
C ILE A 51 12.10 45.90 41.98
N GLU A 52 11.35 45.04 41.28
CA GLU A 52 11.94 44.15 40.28
C GLU A 52 12.79 44.95 39.29
N PRO A 53 14.04 44.54 39.01
CA PRO A 53 14.91 45.26 38.08
C PRO A 53 14.26 45.35 36.70
N GLU A 54 14.36 46.51 36.05
CA GLU A 54 13.80 46.73 34.70
C GLU A 54 14.32 45.73 33.67
N SER A 55 15.56 45.25 33.83
CA SER A 55 16.14 44.18 33.01
C SER A 55 15.36 42.86 33.13
N VAL A 56 14.92 42.50 34.33
CA VAL A 56 14.13 41.28 34.57
C VAL A 56 12.72 41.44 34.02
N LYS A 57 12.10 42.63 34.17
CA LYS A 57 10.80 42.93 33.53
C LYS A 57 10.88 42.84 32.02
N GLN A 58 11.94 43.37 31.42
CA GLN A 58 12.18 43.29 29.98
C GLN A 58 12.36 41.83 29.53
N TRP A 59 13.20 41.07 30.25
CA TRP A 59 13.43 39.66 29.96
C TRP A 59 12.14 38.82 30.04
N ARG A 60 11.30 39.02 31.06
CA ARG A 60 9.99 38.32 31.14
C ARG A 60 9.09 38.63 29.95
N ARG A 61 9.05 39.91 29.52
CA ARG A 61 8.25 40.30 28.35
C ARG A 61 8.76 39.62 27.08
N GLU A 62 10.07 39.61 26.87
CA GLU A 62 10.70 38.97 25.72
C GLU A 62 10.53 37.46 25.74
N PHE A 63 10.73 36.82 26.89
CA PHE A 63 10.52 35.39 27.07
C PHE A 63 9.06 34.99 26.80
N ASN A 64 8.10 35.69 27.39
CA ASN A 64 6.67 35.43 27.15
C ASN A 64 6.29 35.68 25.68
N ALA A 65 6.86 36.70 25.03
CA ALA A 65 6.64 36.94 23.61
C ALA A 65 7.25 35.83 22.73
N ALA A 66 8.41 35.31 23.11
CA ALA A 66 9.05 34.19 22.41
C ALA A 66 8.24 32.91 22.53
N ILE A 67 7.75 32.57 23.74
CA ILE A 67 6.87 31.42 23.97
C ILE A 67 5.59 31.55 23.15
N LYS A 68 4.91 32.69 23.22
CA LYS A 68 3.69 32.92 22.43
C LYS A 68 3.92 32.76 20.93
N LYS A 69 5.07 33.22 20.42
CA LYS A 69 5.42 33.05 19.00
C LYS A 69 5.62 31.57 18.64
N ILE A 70 6.17 30.77 19.54
CA ILE A 70 6.34 29.32 19.34
C ILE A 70 4.95 28.65 19.33
N ASP A 71 4.10 28.95 20.30
CA ASP A 71 2.74 28.40 20.39
C ASP A 71 1.91 28.76 19.14
N ASP A 72 1.96 30.01 18.69
CA ASP A 72 1.27 30.47 17.48
C ASP A 72 1.80 29.75 16.21
N ASN A 73 3.09 29.41 16.17
CA ASN A 73 3.69 28.68 15.06
C ASN A 73 3.31 27.20 15.09
N GLU A 74 3.28 26.58 16.27
CA GLU A 74 2.86 25.20 16.44
C GLU A 74 1.38 25.03 16.06
N ALA A 75 0.51 25.94 16.50
CA ALA A 75 -0.91 25.93 16.13
C ALA A 75 -1.12 26.05 14.61
N LYS A 76 -0.34 26.91 13.94
CA LYS A 76 -0.38 27.02 12.46
C LYS A 76 0.09 25.73 11.79
N ASN A 77 1.16 25.13 12.30
CA ASN A 77 1.69 23.88 11.77
C ASN A 77 0.70 22.73 11.95
N GLU A 78 0.07 22.62 13.13
CA GLU A 78 -0.94 21.61 13.41
C GLU A 78 -2.14 21.76 12.47
N GLN A 79 -2.61 22.99 12.26
CA GLN A 79 -3.70 23.26 11.33
C GLN A 79 -3.33 22.91 9.88
N ALA A 80 -2.13 23.28 9.42
CA ALA A 80 -1.65 22.93 8.09
C ALA A 80 -1.55 21.40 7.90
N MET A 81 -1.08 20.68 8.91
CA MET A 81 -0.99 19.22 8.89
C MET A 81 -2.38 18.57 8.83
N LYS A 82 -3.36 19.08 9.60
CA LYS A 82 -4.76 18.62 9.53
C LYS A 82 -5.37 18.85 8.15
N GLU A 83 -5.13 20.01 7.56
CA GLU A 83 -5.62 20.34 6.22
C GLU A 83 -4.98 19.47 5.13
N CYS A 84 -3.67 19.22 5.21
CA CYS A 84 -2.99 18.30 4.31
C CYS A 84 -3.54 16.88 4.42
N ALA A 85 -3.70 16.36 5.64
CA ALA A 85 -4.27 15.04 5.87
C ALA A 85 -5.70 14.91 5.31
N ALA A 86 -6.53 15.95 5.48
CA ALA A 86 -7.88 15.97 4.92
C ALA A 86 -7.88 15.97 3.38
N LYS A 87 -6.96 16.74 2.75
CA LYS A 87 -6.80 16.77 1.29
C LYS A 87 -6.33 15.42 0.75
N GLU A 88 -5.32 14.83 1.35
CA GLU A 88 -4.80 13.51 0.94
C GLU A 88 -5.88 12.42 1.05
N LEU A 89 -6.68 12.44 2.12
CA LEU A 89 -7.79 11.51 2.30
C LEU A 89 -8.85 11.69 1.21
N ALA A 90 -9.23 12.93 0.88
CA ALA A 90 -10.19 13.22 -0.17
C ALA A 90 -9.66 12.79 -1.56
N GLU A 91 -8.39 13.03 -1.83
CA GLU A 91 -7.73 12.60 -3.07
C GLU A 91 -7.70 11.08 -3.18
N TRP A 92 -7.32 10.38 -2.10
CA TRP A 92 -7.30 8.93 -2.07
C TRP A 92 -8.70 8.32 -2.29
N MET A 93 -9.73 8.88 -1.66
CA MET A 93 -11.12 8.46 -1.89
C MET A 93 -11.57 8.69 -3.33
N SER A 94 -11.19 9.81 -3.94
CA SER A 94 -11.48 10.11 -5.34
C SER A 94 -10.77 9.14 -6.29
N TRP A 95 -9.48 8.91 -6.05
CA TRP A 95 -8.68 7.93 -6.79
C TRP A 95 -9.27 6.52 -6.67
N TYR A 96 -9.63 6.09 -5.46
CA TYR A 96 -10.23 4.78 -5.20
C TYR A 96 -11.52 4.58 -5.99
N LYS A 97 -12.44 5.56 -5.96
CA LYS A 97 -13.69 5.50 -6.72
C LYS A 97 -13.44 5.39 -8.22
N LYS A 98 -12.54 6.21 -8.78
CA LYS A 98 -12.18 6.15 -10.20
C LYS A 98 -11.56 4.81 -10.57
N ASN A 99 -10.66 4.29 -9.73
CA ASN A 99 -10.01 3.02 -9.96
C ASN A 99 -10.99 1.86 -9.92
N LEU A 100 -11.94 1.87 -8.98
CA LEU A 100 -12.99 0.84 -8.89
C LEU A 100 -13.85 0.80 -10.15
N VAL A 101 -14.30 1.96 -10.65
CA VAL A 101 -15.05 2.05 -11.91
C VAL A 101 -14.22 1.53 -13.08
N LYS A 102 -12.94 1.91 -13.17
CA LYS A 102 -12.03 1.45 -14.22
C LYS A 102 -11.85 -0.08 -14.20
N VAL A 103 -11.57 -0.66 -13.04
CA VAL A 103 -11.39 -2.10 -12.88
C VAL A 103 -12.68 -2.84 -13.21
N HIS A 104 -13.82 -2.33 -12.76
CA HIS A 104 -15.12 -2.92 -13.09
C HIS A 104 -15.39 -2.91 -14.60
N ALA A 105 -15.12 -1.80 -15.29
CA ALA A 105 -15.24 -1.72 -16.75
C ALA A 105 -14.31 -2.69 -17.48
N GLN A 106 -13.07 -2.85 -16.99
CA GLN A 106 -12.12 -3.83 -17.54
C GLN A 106 -12.61 -5.27 -17.34
N ASN A 107 -13.19 -5.59 -16.17
CA ASN A 107 -13.76 -6.91 -15.91
C ASN A 107 -14.93 -7.23 -16.83
N ILE A 108 -15.83 -6.26 -17.07
CA ILE A 108 -16.94 -6.42 -18.02
C ILE A 108 -16.40 -6.68 -19.42
N ALA A 109 -15.48 -5.84 -19.92
CA ALA A 109 -14.90 -6.02 -21.25
C ALA A 109 -14.21 -7.38 -21.40
N HIS A 110 -13.55 -7.86 -20.35
CA HIS A 110 -12.95 -9.19 -20.34
C HIS A 110 -13.99 -10.31 -20.38
N GLU A 111 -15.10 -10.18 -19.65
CA GLU A 111 -16.19 -11.18 -19.71
C GLU A 111 -16.88 -11.18 -21.07
N GLU A 112 -17.05 -10.01 -21.71
CA GLU A 112 -17.58 -9.91 -23.07
C GLU A 112 -16.68 -10.63 -24.09
N GLU A 113 -15.35 -10.47 -23.99
CA GLU A 113 -14.39 -11.21 -24.82
C GLU A 113 -14.48 -12.72 -24.57
N LEU A 114 -14.52 -13.15 -23.30
CA LEU A 114 -14.68 -14.58 -22.97
C LEU A 114 -16.00 -15.13 -23.54
N GLN A 115 -17.08 -14.36 -23.47
CA GLN A 115 -18.37 -14.75 -24.03
C GLN A 115 -18.29 -14.87 -25.55
N ALA A 116 -17.66 -13.92 -26.24
CA ALA A 116 -17.44 -13.98 -27.68
C ALA A 116 -16.62 -15.21 -28.10
N GLN A 117 -15.59 -15.58 -27.33
CA GLN A 117 -14.82 -16.80 -27.54
C GLN A 117 -15.68 -18.06 -27.34
N ARG A 118 -16.51 -18.12 -26.29
CA ARG A 118 -17.45 -19.23 -26.06
C ARG A 118 -18.46 -19.37 -27.21
N ASP A 119 -19.02 -18.26 -27.67
CA ASP A 119 -19.98 -18.25 -28.78
C ASP A 119 -19.32 -18.71 -30.08
N LYS A 120 -18.09 -18.25 -30.34
CA LYS A 120 -17.26 -18.72 -31.46
C LYS A 120 -17.01 -20.22 -31.38
N THR A 121 -16.59 -20.74 -30.23
CA THR A 121 -16.38 -22.18 -30.01
C THR A 121 -17.67 -22.96 -30.21
N THR A 122 -18.81 -22.46 -29.73
CA THR A 122 -20.12 -23.11 -29.88
C THR A 122 -20.56 -23.17 -31.35
N LEU A 123 -20.35 -22.08 -32.10
CA LEU A 123 -20.62 -22.03 -33.54
C LEU A 123 -19.75 -23.03 -34.29
N ILE A 124 -18.45 -23.11 -33.96
CA ILE A 124 -17.53 -24.07 -34.57
C ILE A 124 -17.92 -25.51 -34.20
N SER A 125 -18.25 -25.79 -32.94
CA SER A 125 -18.70 -27.15 -32.54
C SER A 125 -19.94 -27.58 -33.33
N ARG A 126 -20.89 -26.65 -33.52
CA ARG A 126 -22.09 -26.90 -34.33
C ARG A 126 -21.74 -27.16 -35.80
N SER A 127 -20.78 -26.43 -36.38
CA SER A 127 -20.36 -26.67 -37.77
C SER A 127 -19.62 -28.00 -37.92
N VAL A 128 -18.70 -28.33 -37.01
CA VAL A 128 -17.88 -29.56 -37.04
C VAL A 128 -18.72 -30.84 -36.95
N SER A 129 -19.89 -30.80 -36.30
CA SER A 129 -20.82 -31.95 -36.25
C SER A 129 -21.27 -32.47 -37.64
N LYS A 130 -21.09 -31.67 -38.70
CA LYS A 130 -21.49 -32.00 -40.08
C LYS A 130 -20.30 -32.16 -41.04
N VAL A 131 -19.06 -32.04 -40.55
CA VAL A 131 -17.86 -32.03 -41.40
C VAL A 131 -17.22 -33.42 -41.42
N ASN A 132 -16.70 -33.81 -42.60
CA ASN A 132 -16.04 -35.11 -42.78
C ASN A 132 -14.71 -35.16 -42.03
N PRO A 133 -14.44 -36.22 -41.23
CA PRO A 133 -13.23 -36.35 -40.41
C PRO A 133 -11.92 -36.49 -41.20
N SER A 134 -11.99 -36.58 -42.53
CA SER A 134 -10.85 -36.62 -43.45
C SER A 134 -10.28 -35.22 -43.77
N GLU A 135 -10.94 -34.15 -43.34
CA GLU A 135 -10.51 -32.78 -43.63
C GLU A 135 -9.42 -32.31 -42.65
N ALA A 136 -8.24 -31.95 -43.19
CA ALA A 136 -7.07 -31.56 -42.39
C ALA A 136 -7.32 -30.34 -41.50
N VAL A 137 -8.21 -29.43 -41.92
CA VAL A 137 -8.56 -28.19 -41.21
C VAL A 137 -9.18 -28.47 -39.83
N ILE A 138 -9.94 -29.56 -39.68
CA ILE A 138 -10.54 -29.94 -38.39
C ILE A 138 -9.44 -30.37 -37.41
N TRP A 139 -8.45 -31.13 -37.89
CA TRP A 139 -7.35 -31.63 -37.07
C TRP A 139 -6.42 -30.50 -36.64
N ASP A 140 -6.15 -29.51 -37.49
CA ASP A 140 -5.41 -28.31 -37.10
C ASP A 140 -6.13 -27.52 -36.01
N HIS A 141 -7.45 -27.38 -36.10
CA HIS A 141 -8.24 -26.72 -35.07
C HIS A 141 -8.29 -27.53 -33.75
N ILE A 142 -8.43 -28.85 -33.82
CA ILE A 142 -8.33 -29.73 -32.64
C ILE A 142 -6.95 -29.59 -31.99
N CYS A 143 -5.88 -29.53 -32.77
CA CYS A 143 -4.53 -29.31 -32.27
C CYS A 143 -4.36 -27.94 -31.59
N GLN A 144 -5.02 -26.89 -32.09
CA GLN A 144 -5.05 -25.58 -31.43
C GLN A 144 -5.80 -25.62 -30.10
N LEU A 145 -6.98 -26.24 -30.05
CA LEU A 145 -7.77 -26.41 -28.82
C LEU A 145 -7.07 -27.29 -27.78
N CYS A 146 -6.35 -28.32 -28.24
CA CYS A 146 -5.58 -29.24 -27.43
C CYS A 146 -4.10 -28.84 -27.32
N SER A 147 -3.75 -27.59 -27.63
CA SER A 147 -2.38 -27.10 -27.48
C SER A 147 -2.05 -27.02 -25.99
N LEU A 148 -1.47 -28.09 -25.47
CA LEU A 148 -0.93 -28.20 -24.11
C LEU A 148 0.37 -27.39 -23.96
N SER A 149 0.52 -26.29 -24.70
CA SER A 149 1.69 -25.43 -24.62
C SER A 149 1.71 -24.76 -23.25
N VAL A 150 2.45 -25.36 -22.32
CA VAL A 150 3.08 -24.60 -21.23
C VAL A 150 3.99 -23.60 -21.92
N SER A 151 3.66 -22.31 -21.85
CA SER A 151 4.52 -21.24 -22.34
C SER A 151 5.89 -21.34 -21.65
N THR A 152 6.86 -21.96 -22.31
CA THR A 152 8.27 -21.91 -21.93
C THR A 152 8.90 -20.74 -22.68
N SER A 153 9.20 -19.66 -21.93
CA SER A 153 9.85 -18.40 -22.35
C SER A 153 8.99 -17.52 -23.27
N CYS A 154 8.89 -16.20 -23.12
CA CYS A 154 9.73 -15.17 -22.52
C CYS A 154 8.84 -14.03 -21.97
N GLY A 155 9.42 -13.15 -21.15
CA GLY A 155 8.72 -12.24 -20.22
C GLY A 155 7.59 -11.41 -20.84
N ASP A 156 6.42 -11.42 -20.19
CA ASP A 156 5.82 -10.25 -19.56
C ASP A 156 4.53 -10.67 -18.83
N PHE A 157 4.26 -9.96 -17.74
CA PHE A 157 3.30 -10.31 -16.70
C PHE A 157 1.84 -10.33 -17.20
N SER A 158 1.17 -11.48 -17.09
CA SER A 158 -0.29 -11.52 -16.89
C SER A 158 -0.68 -12.83 -16.20
N ALA A 159 -1.16 -12.68 -14.97
CA ALA A 159 -1.51 -13.75 -14.07
C ALA A 159 -2.92 -14.28 -14.35
N PHE A 160 -3.03 -15.51 -14.88
CA PHE A 160 -4.02 -16.51 -14.45
C PHE A 160 -3.75 -17.88 -15.07
N SER A 161 -2.64 -18.53 -14.69
CA SER A 161 -2.56 -19.99 -14.80
C SER A 161 -1.76 -20.54 -13.63
N ARG A 162 -2.40 -20.54 -12.46
CA ARG A 162 -1.95 -21.34 -11.32
C ARG A 162 -2.25 -22.80 -11.63
N SER A 163 -1.38 -23.44 -12.42
CA SER A 163 -1.16 -24.88 -12.25
C SER A 163 0.04 -25.03 -11.31
N THR A 164 -0.26 -25.39 -10.08
CA THR A 164 0.73 -25.79 -9.08
C THR A 164 1.33 -27.12 -9.51
N ALA A 165 2.38 -27.10 -10.32
CA ALA A 165 3.40 -28.14 -10.37
C ALA A 165 4.48 -27.73 -11.36
N GLY A 166 5.70 -27.53 -10.88
CA GLY A 166 6.86 -27.62 -11.74
C GLY A 166 6.90 -29.00 -12.38
N SER A 167 6.55 -29.09 -13.66
CA SER A 167 6.93 -30.22 -14.50
C SER A 167 6.99 -29.78 -15.94
N SER A 168 8.19 -29.43 -16.37
CA SER A 168 8.56 -29.15 -17.76
C SER A 168 8.53 -30.41 -18.65
N ASN A 169 7.79 -31.44 -18.27
CA ASN A 169 7.66 -32.66 -19.05
C ASN A 169 6.25 -32.68 -19.63
N LYS A 170 6.17 -32.45 -20.94
CA LYS A 170 4.99 -32.72 -21.75
C LYS A 170 4.47 -34.10 -21.33
N ASP A 171 3.32 -34.19 -20.66
CA ASP A 171 2.79 -35.46 -20.18
C ASP A 171 2.22 -36.25 -21.37
N VAL A 172 3.14 -36.73 -22.22
CA VAL A 172 2.85 -37.54 -23.40
C VAL A 172 2.20 -38.85 -22.97
N THR A 173 2.44 -39.31 -21.74
CA THR A 173 1.82 -40.51 -21.17
C THR A 173 0.33 -40.31 -20.93
N ARG A 174 -0.09 -39.18 -20.33
CA ARG A 174 -1.52 -38.82 -20.22
C ARG A 174 -2.16 -38.57 -21.57
N PHE A 175 -1.45 -37.94 -22.51
CA PHE A 175 -1.99 -37.73 -23.85
C PHE A 175 -2.19 -39.06 -24.60
N ARG A 176 -1.21 -39.97 -24.53
CA ARG A 176 -1.30 -41.31 -25.13
C ARG A 176 -2.40 -42.14 -24.46
N SER A 177 -2.57 -42.07 -23.15
CA SER A 177 -3.64 -42.82 -22.47
C SER A 177 -5.02 -42.30 -22.84
N LEU A 178 -5.19 -40.98 -23.01
CA LEU A 178 -6.43 -40.37 -23.51
C LEU A 178 -6.74 -40.84 -24.94
N LEU A 179 -5.76 -40.80 -25.85
CA LEU A 179 -5.92 -41.31 -27.22
C LEU A 179 -6.27 -42.80 -27.26
N LEU A 180 -5.61 -43.61 -26.43
CA LEU A 180 -5.90 -45.05 -26.33
C LEU A 180 -7.32 -45.28 -25.79
N SER A 181 -7.75 -44.49 -24.82
CA SER A 181 -9.10 -44.56 -24.26
C SER A 181 -10.16 -44.21 -25.30
N LEU A 182 -9.95 -43.14 -26.07
CA LEU A 182 -10.84 -42.73 -27.17
C LEU A 182 -10.88 -43.76 -28.31
N LYS A 183 -9.73 -44.38 -28.63
CA LYS A 183 -9.65 -45.48 -29.60
C LYS A 183 -10.41 -46.72 -29.14
N ASN A 184 -10.28 -47.07 -27.86
CA ASN A 184 -10.91 -48.27 -27.30
C ASN A 184 -12.40 -48.05 -26.95
N ASN A 185 -12.80 -46.80 -26.69
CA ASN A 185 -14.16 -46.40 -26.34
C ASN A 185 -14.55 -45.14 -27.15
N PRO A 186 -14.93 -45.30 -28.43
CA PRO A 186 -15.36 -44.18 -29.23
C PRO A 186 -16.61 -43.53 -28.60
N PRO A 187 -16.73 -42.19 -28.59
CA PRO A 187 -17.89 -41.52 -28.04
C PRO A 187 -19.15 -41.96 -28.78
N LYS A 188 -20.14 -42.45 -28.03
CA LYS A 188 -21.44 -42.86 -28.58
C LYS A 188 -22.16 -41.61 -29.09
N VAL A 189 -22.31 -41.52 -30.40
CA VAL A 189 -23.16 -40.51 -31.03
C VAL A 189 -24.60 -40.86 -30.64
N CYS A 190 -25.20 -40.13 -29.70
CA CYS A 190 -26.65 -40.20 -29.51
C CYS A 190 -27.30 -39.57 -30.75
N GLN A 191 -27.98 -40.40 -31.54
CA GLN A 191 -28.97 -39.96 -32.51
C GLN A 191 -30.28 -39.63 -31.80
#